data_AF-A0A6P6NFA1-F1
#
_entry.id   AF-A0A6P6NFA1-F1
#
_cell.length_a   1.000
_cell.length_b   1.000
_cell.length_c   1.000
_cell.angle_alpha   90.00
_cell.angle_beta   90.00
_cell.angle_gamma   90.00
#
_symmetry.space_group_name_H-M   'P 1'
#
loop_
_entity.id
_entity.type
_entity.pdbx_description
1 polymer ?
#
loop_
_entity_poly.entity_id
_entity_poly.type
_entity_poly.pdbx_seq_one_letter_code
_entity_poly.pdbx_strand_id
1 'polypeptide(L)'
;MRPQRVRLQYEAASLNPTAIVGCKVCRVPEGSTERYTRWINSLSPEQLLTQVYTSHGPTVIMPTWFCSRDWFEEVGLFDEGGKGVPEDLLFFYQSLRRGGHVMRVDECLLVYRYHEHAATHSVLEETIWNLRVHFLQERVLSQWESFTVWNAGKQGRRLYRSLSPTNQKKVKAFCDVDENKIQKGFYTYEESKERPKPRIPVLHFTNASPPFIVCVKLDMTEGVLEQNLRSLQLKEGLHYYHFS
;
A
#
# COMPACT_ATOMS: atom_id res chain seq x y z
N MET A 1 11.85 -22.74 -8.21
CA MET A 1 10.90 -22.18 -9.20
C MET A 1 10.10 -23.31 -9.80
N ARG A 2 8.82 -23.12 -10.17
CA ARG A 2 8.05 -24.17 -10.87
C ARG A 2 8.34 -24.16 -12.38
N PRO A 3 8.28 -25.31 -13.08
CA PRO A 3 8.73 -25.42 -14.48
C PRO A 3 8.07 -24.45 -15.46
N GLN A 4 6.78 -24.12 -15.26
CA GLN A 4 6.03 -23.29 -16.20
C GLN A 4 6.19 -21.78 -15.98
N ARG A 5 6.94 -21.34 -14.96
CA ARG A 5 7.01 -19.92 -14.58
C ARG A 5 7.40 -19.02 -15.74
N VAL A 6 8.51 -19.35 -16.41
CA VAL A 6 9.06 -18.54 -17.50
C VAL A 6 8.07 -18.46 -18.65
N ARG A 7 7.51 -19.59 -19.09
CA ARG A 7 6.55 -19.66 -20.20
C ARG A 7 5.32 -18.79 -19.95
N LEU A 8 4.65 -18.98 -18.81
CA LEU A 8 3.39 -18.27 -18.52
C LEU A 8 3.59 -16.78 -18.29
N GLN A 9 4.68 -16.37 -17.62
CA GLN A 9 4.96 -14.95 -17.42
C GLN A 9 5.44 -14.26 -18.71
N TYR A 10 6.16 -14.99 -19.57
CA TYR A 10 6.50 -14.52 -20.91
C TYR A 10 5.26 -14.28 -21.77
N GLU A 11 4.34 -15.25 -21.84
CA GLU A 11 3.07 -15.10 -22.59
C GLU A 11 2.30 -13.85 -22.15
N ALA A 12 2.22 -13.58 -20.83
CA ALA A 12 1.59 -12.38 -20.31
C ALA A 12 2.37 -11.09 -20.62
N ALA A 13 3.69 -11.10 -20.48
CA ALA A 13 4.54 -9.92 -20.73
C ALA A 13 4.63 -9.56 -22.22
N SER A 14 4.60 -10.54 -23.13
CA SER A 14 4.60 -10.31 -24.58
C SER A 14 3.36 -9.55 -25.05
N LEU A 15 2.23 -9.71 -24.36
CA LEU A 15 1.01 -8.95 -24.63
C LEU A 15 0.99 -7.58 -23.93
N ASN A 16 1.89 -7.36 -22.96
CA ASN A 16 1.91 -6.20 -22.08
C ASN A 16 3.36 -5.72 -21.87
N PRO A 17 3.99 -5.11 -22.88
CA PRO A 17 5.44 -4.85 -22.89
C PRO A 17 5.91 -3.90 -21.78
N THR A 18 5.03 -3.05 -21.24
CA THR A 18 5.31 -2.10 -20.15
C THR A 18 4.89 -2.60 -18.77
N ALA A 19 4.53 -3.89 -18.63
CA ALA A 19 4.08 -4.46 -17.37
C ALA A 19 5.22 -5.13 -16.60
N ILE A 20 5.19 -4.98 -15.27
CA ILE A 20 5.84 -5.91 -14.35
C ILE A 20 4.86 -7.07 -14.10
N VAL A 21 5.22 -8.26 -14.56
CA VAL A 21 4.40 -9.46 -14.41
C VAL A 21 4.94 -10.31 -13.26
N GLY A 22 4.14 -10.47 -12.20
CA GLY A 22 4.40 -11.39 -11.10
C GLY A 22 3.66 -12.73 -11.23
N CYS A 23 3.69 -13.53 -10.17
CA CYS A 23 2.89 -14.75 -10.03
C CYS A 23 2.53 -14.99 -8.57
N LYS A 24 1.60 -15.91 -8.29
CA LYS A 24 1.37 -16.36 -6.91
C LYS A 24 2.57 -17.15 -6.40
N VAL A 25 2.73 -17.18 -5.08
CA VAL A 25 3.84 -17.85 -4.42
C VAL A 25 3.37 -18.79 -3.31
N CYS A 26 4.18 -19.80 -3.01
CA CYS A 26 4.12 -20.54 -1.75
C CYS A 26 5.45 -20.40 -1.03
N ARG A 27 5.46 -20.59 0.30
CA ARG A 27 6.67 -20.41 1.10
C ARG A 27 7.22 -21.70 1.68
N VAL A 28 8.54 -21.72 1.87
CA VAL A 28 9.26 -22.78 2.58
C VAL A 28 10.13 -22.15 3.67
N PRO A 29 9.99 -22.52 4.96
CA PRO A 29 8.98 -23.45 5.48
C PRO A 29 7.55 -22.91 5.32
N GLU A 30 6.60 -23.83 5.33
CA GLU A 30 5.17 -23.50 5.30
C GLU A 30 4.80 -22.60 6.49
N GLY A 31 3.82 -21.70 6.31
CA GLY A 31 3.43 -20.74 7.34
C GLY A 31 4.34 -19.52 7.50
N SER A 32 5.51 -19.47 6.85
CA SER A 32 6.37 -18.28 6.88
C SER A 32 5.61 -17.04 6.38
N THR A 33 5.52 -15.97 7.18
CA THR A 33 4.82 -14.71 6.79
C THR A 33 3.43 -14.98 6.16
N GLU A 34 2.63 -15.83 6.80
CA GLU A 34 1.38 -16.36 6.24
C GLU A 34 0.41 -15.28 5.77
N ARG A 35 0.16 -14.26 6.60
CA ARG A 35 -0.74 -13.14 6.27
C ARG A 35 -0.30 -12.39 5.01
N TYR A 36 1.00 -12.16 4.88
CA TYR A 36 1.55 -11.50 3.70
C TYR A 36 1.37 -12.36 2.45
N THR A 37 1.63 -13.67 2.57
CA THR A 37 1.46 -14.63 1.47
C THR A 37 0.01 -14.74 1.02
N ARG A 38 -0.93 -14.74 1.98
CA ARG A 38 -2.37 -14.71 1.71
C ARG A 38 -2.73 -13.44 0.94
N TRP A 39 -2.31 -12.28 1.44
CA TRP A 39 -2.58 -10.98 0.83
C TRP A 39 -2.11 -10.90 -0.63
N ILE A 40 -0.83 -11.13 -0.92
CA ILE A 40 -0.29 -11.04 -2.29
C ILE A 40 -0.93 -12.02 -3.27
N ASN A 41 -1.39 -13.17 -2.79
CA ASN A 41 -2.02 -14.18 -3.62
C ASN A 41 -3.52 -13.92 -3.83
N SER A 42 -4.16 -13.10 -2.98
CA SER A 42 -5.61 -12.84 -3.02
C SER A 42 -6.00 -11.54 -3.71
N LEU A 43 -5.05 -10.62 -3.97
CA LEU A 43 -5.36 -9.35 -4.64
C LEU A 43 -6.05 -9.58 -5.99
N SER A 44 -7.12 -8.85 -6.29
CA SER A 44 -7.67 -8.78 -7.65
C SER A 44 -6.71 -8.02 -8.59
N PRO A 45 -6.88 -8.11 -9.92
CA PRO A 45 -6.10 -7.34 -10.87
C PRO A 45 -6.11 -5.83 -10.58
N GLU A 46 -7.25 -5.26 -10.21
CA GLU A 46 -7.39 -3.85 -9.85
C GLU A 46 -6.65 -3.53 -8.55
N GLN A 47 -6.71 -4.44 -7.58
CA GLN A 47 -6.06 -4.27 -6.29
C GLN A 47 -4.53 -4.30 -6.36
N LEU A 48 -3.96 -4.86 -7.43
CA LEU A 48 -2.52 -4.75 -7.70
C LEU A 48 -2.06 -3.29 -7.83
N LEU A 49 -2.95 -2.38 -8.24
CA LEU A 49 -2.63 -0.95 -8.36
C LEU A 49 -3.17 -0.13 -7.19
N THR A 50 -4.30 -0.50 -6.60
CA THR A 50 -4.89 0.29 -5.49
C THR A 50 -4.26 -0.02 -4.14
N GLN A 51 -3.66 -1.19 -3.94
CA GLN A 51 -3.07 -1.60 -2.65
C GLN A 51 -1.54 -1.46 -2.57
N VAL A 52 -0.93 -0.77 -3.55
CA VAL A 52 0.52 -0.46 -3.56
C VAL A 52 0.97 0.35 -2.34
N TYR A 53 0.04 1.03 -1.66
CA TYR A 53 0.31 1.86 -0.50
C TYR A 53 0.29 1.11 0.83
N THR A 54 0.11 -0.22 0.84
CA THR A 54 0.20 -1.04 2.06
C THR A 54 1.66 -1.32 2.46
N SER A 55 1.89 -1.71 3.71
CA SER A 55 3.21 -2.05 4.28
C SER A 55 3.80 -3.33 3.70
N HIS A 56 3.02 -4.01 2.87
CA HIS A 56 3.34 -5.26 2.22
C HIS A 56 3.87 -5.07 0.79
N GLY A 57 3.90 -3.85 0.25
CA GLY A 57 4.32 -3.59 -1.13
C GLY A 57 5.75 -4.08 -1.42
N PRO A 58 6.09 -4.39 -2.69
CA PRO A 58 5.25 -4.34 -3.90
C PRO A 58 4.10 -5.37 -3.95
N THR A 59 3.01 -5.05 -4.69
CA THR A 59 1.80 -5.92 -4.80
C THR A 59 2.01 -7.18 -5.63
N VAL A 60 3.05 -7.20 -6.47
CA VAL A 60 3.68 -8.41 -6.99
C VAL A 60 5.09 -8.46 -6.45
N ILE A 61 5.48 -9.54 -5.81
CA ILE A 61 6.71 -9.54 -5.00
C ILE A 61 7.94 -9.87 -5.83
N MET A 62 9.09 -9.26 -5.55
CA MET A 62 10.36 -9.82 -6.00
C MET A 62 10.61 -11.14 -5.24
N PRO A 63 11.18 -12.21 -5.85
CA PRO A 63 11.75 -12.30 -7.19
C PRO A 63 10.78 -12.86 -8.24
N THR A 64 9.47 -12.60 -8.14
CA THR A 64 8.49 -13.11 -9.13
C THR A 64 8.51 -12.34 -10.45
N TRP A 65 9.10 -11.15 -10.49
CA TRP A 65 8.98 -10.24 -11.63
C TRP A 65 9.50 -10.80 -12.94
N PHE A 66 8.78 -10.48 -14.00
CA PHE A 66 9.11 -10.71 -15.40
C PHE A 66 8.65 -9.46 -16.16
N CYS A 67 9.54 -8.84 -16.93
CA CYS A 67 9.24 -7.66 -17.75
C CYS A 67 10.12 -7.64 -19.00
N SER A 68 9.77 -6.83 -19.99
CA SER A 68 10.61 -6.65 -21.18
C SER A 68 11.91 -5.93 -20.82
N ARG A 69 12.99 -6.21 -21.57
CA ARG A 69 14.26 -5.49 -21.44
C ARG A 69 14.06 -4.00 -21.68
N ASP A 70 13.35 -3.65 -22.76
CA ASP A 70 13.09 -2.27 -23.14
C ASP A 70 12.38 -1.51 -22.01
N TRP A 71 11.41 -2.14 -21.34
CA TRP A 71 10.75 -1.53 -20.18
C TRP A 71 11.68 -1.38 -18.99
N PHE A 72 12.51 -2.37 -18.68
CA PHE A 72 13.51 -2.26 -17.62
C PHE A 72 14.47 -1.08 -17.86
N GLU A 73 14.96 -0.92 -19.09
CA GLU A 73 15.85 0.17 -19.48
C GLU A 73 15.14 1.54 -19.43
N GLU A 74 13.87 1.59 -19.82
CA GLU A 74 13.04 2.79 -19.72
C GLU A 74 12.81 3.20 -18.26
N VAL A 75 12.48 2.25 -17.36
CA VAL A 75 12.29 2.53 -15.94
C VAL A 75 13.56 3.08 -15.30
N GLY A 76 14.70 2.42 -15.56
CA GLY A 76 16.02 2.73 -15.03
C GLY A 76 16.58 1.61 -14.16
N LEU A 77 17.85 1.73 -13.78
CA LEU A 77 18.53 0.73 -12.94
C LEU A 77 17.99 0.73 -11.49
N PHE A 78 18.26 -0.36 -10.77
CA PHE A 78 18.03 -0.42 -9.33
C PHE A 78 18.90 0.61 -8.59
N ASP A 79 18.41 1.08 -7.45
CA ASP A 79 19.18 1.93 -6.56
C ASP A 79 20.30 1.11 -5.88
N GLU A 80 21.55 1.49 -6.11
CA GLU A 80 22.75 0.82 -5.58
C GLU A 80 23.27 1.45 -4.27
N GLY A 81 22.45 2.23 -3.56
CA GLY A 81 22.82 2.88 -2.30
C GLY A 81 23.19 1.94 -1.15
N GLY A 82 23.02 0.63 -1.33
CA GLY A 82 23.54 -0.42 -0.45
C GLY A 82 22.57 -0.88 0.62
N LYS A 83 23.12 -1.38 1.74
CA LYS A 83 22.36 -2.06 2.79
C LYS A 83 21.27 -1.15 3.38
N GLY A 84 20.03 -1.63 3.37
CA GLY A 84 18.86 -0.93 3.92
C GLY A 84 18.08 -0.11 2.89
N VAL A 85 18.56 -0.01 1.65
CA VAL A 85 17.79 0.51 0.52
C VAL A 85 16.75 -0.54 0.11
N PRO A 86 15.46 -0.20 -0.04
CA PRO A 86 14.45 -1.07 -0.61
C PRO A 86 14.39 -0.91 -2.14
N GLU A 87 15.42 -1.39 -2.83
CA GLU A 87 15.64 -1.16 -4.26
C GLU A 87 14.49 -1.69 -5.13
N ASP A 88 13.88 -2.80 -4.71
CA ASP A 88 12.72 -3.38 -5.37
C ASP A 88 11.52 -2.43 -5.30
N LEU A 89 11.17 -1.91 -4.12
CA LEU A 89 10.07 -0.96 -3.98
C LEU A 89 10.31 0.33 -4.76
N LEU A 90 11.54 0.83 -4.78
CA LEU A 90 11.92 2.04 -5.53
C LEU A 90 11.74 1.85 -7.03
N PHE A 91 12.26 0.74 -7.59
CA PHE A 91 12.05 0.39 -9.00
C PHE A 91 10.56 0.22 -9.31
N PHE A 92 9.82 -0.46 -8.44
CA PHE A 92 8.38 -0.66 -8.61
C PHE A 92 7.62 0.67 -8.72
N TYR A 93 7.89 1.61 -7.80
CA TYR A 93 7.31 2.94 -7.86
C TYR A 93 7.74 3.72 -9.10
N GLN A 94 8.99 3.61 -9.52
CA GLN A 94 9.47 4.27 -10.75
C GLN A 94 8.76 3.73 -12.00
N SER A 95 8.55 2.41 -12.08
CA SER A 95 7.74 1.80 -13.13
C SER A 95 6.33 2.37 -13.16
N LEU A 96 5.66 2.47 -12.01
CA LEU A 96 4.31 3.06 -11.92
C LEU A 96 4.29 4.55 -12.29
N ARG A 97 5.33 5.31 -11.94
CA ARG A 97 5.45 6.74 -12.32
C ARG A 97 5.51 6.93 -13.82
N ARG A 98 6.18 6.04 -14.54
CA ARG A 98 6.27 6.04 -16.00
C ARG A 98 5.03 5.47 -16.70
N GLY A 99 3.99 5.10 -15.95
CA GLY A 99 2.76 4.53 -16.51
C GLY A 99 2.84 3.01 -16.75
N GLY A 100 3.82 2.33 -16.16
CA GLY A 100 3.91 0.88 -16.21
C GLY A 100 2.72 0.20 -15.53
N HIS A 101 2.35 -0.96 -16.07
CA HIS A 101 1.28 -1.78 -15.51
C HIS A 101 1.81 -2.83 -14.53
N VAL A 102 0.92 -3.37 -13.72
CA VAL A 102 1.23 -4.48 -12.80
C VAL A 102 0.26 -5.60 -13.10
N MET A 103 0.79 -6.78 -13.36
CA MET A 103 -0.01 -7.97 -13.66
C MET A 103 0.47 -9.15 -12.84
N ARG A 104 -0.42 -10.11 -12.61
CA ARG A 104 -0.07 -11.38 -11.95
C ARG A 104 -0.60 -12.52 -12.78
N VAL A 105 0.27 -13.45 -13.15
CA VAL A 105 -0.19 -14.78 -13.59
C VAL A 105 -0.77 -15.48 -12.36
N ASP A 106 -2.05 -15.81 -12.39
CA ASP A 106 -2.80 -16.22 -11.20
C ASP A 106 -2.55 -17.68 -10.75
N GLU A 107 -1.35 -18.19 -11.06
CA GLU A 107 -0.85 -19.51 -10.69
C GLU A 107 0.33 -19.42 -9.71
N CYS A 108 0.42 -20.41 -8.83
CA CYS A 108 1.52 -20.52 -7.86
C CYS A 108 2.79 -20.99 -8.57
N LEU A 109 3.65 -20.08 -9.05
CA LEU A 109 4.79 -20.42 -9.92
C LEU A 109 6.16 -20.26 -9.24
N LEU A 110 6.20 -19.65 -8.06
CA LEU A 110 7.42 -19.49 -7.27
C LEU A 110 7.28 -20.13 -5.88
N VAL A 111 8.32 -20.88 -5.49
CA VAL A 111 8.54 -21.28 -4.09
C VAL A 111 9.49 -20.25 -3.49
N TYR A 112 8.98 -19.39 -2.61
CA TYR A 112 9.76 -18.37 -1.91
C TYR A 112 10.32 -18.98 -0.62
N ARG A 113 11.64 -19.19 -0.58
CA ARG A 113 12.30 -19.68 0.62
C ARG A 113 12.52 -18.55 1.61
N TYR A 114 11.98 -18.69 2.82
CA TYR A 114 12.30 -17.81 3.92
C TYR A 114 13.71 -18.12 4.44
N HIS A 115 14.41 -17.07 4.87
CA HIS A 115 15.74 -17.16 5.44
C HIS A 115 15.90 -16.09 6.52
N GLU A 116 16.48 -16.44 7.67
CA GLU A 116 16.61 -15.55 8.83
C GLU A 116 17.57 -14.37 8.57
N HIS A 117 18.49 -14.53 7.62
CA HIS A 117 19.41 -13.46 7.20
C HIS A 117 18.93 -12.74 5.92
N ALA A 118 17.62 -12.67 5.68
CA ALA A 118 17.08 -11.93 4.54
C ALA A 118 17.48 -10.45 4.59
N ALA A 119 17.87 -9.88 3.44
CA ALA A 119 18.27 -8.47 3.34
C ALA A 119 17.17 -7.50 3.79
N THR A 120 15.89 -7.90 3.69
CA THR A 120 14.73 -7.16 4.18
C THR A 120 14.86 -6.74 5.65
N HIS A 121 15.55 -7.53 6.49
CA HIS A 121 15.77 -7.17 7.90
C HIS A 121 16.66 -5.94 8.09
N SER A 122 17.40 -5.52 7.07
CA SER A 122 18.20 -4.29 7.09
C SER A 122 17.41 -3.03 6.74
N VAL A 123 16.22 -3.18 6.16
CA VAL A 123 15.37 -2.06 5.75
C VAL A 123 14.55 -1.58 6.96
N LEU A 124 14.66 -0.30 7.30
CA LEU A 124 13.93 0.29 8.42
C LEU A 124 12.45 0.48 8.07
N GLU A 125 11.57 0.26 9.05
CA GLU A 125 10.12 0.51 8.92
C GLU A 125 9.84 1.98 8.57
N GLU A 126 10.63 2.90 9.10
CA GLU A 126 10.55 4.33 8.78
C GLU A 126 10.90 4.64 7.32
N THR A 127 11.87 3.93 6.73
CA THR A 127 12.22 4.08 5.31
C THR A 127 11.02 3.70 4.44
N ILE A 128 10.42 2.53 4.67
CA ILE A 128 9.23 2.06 3.95
C ILE A 128 8.04 3.00 4.17
N TRP A 129 7.84 3.45 5.41
CA TRP A 129 6.79 4.41 5.75
C TRP A 129 6.93 5.70 4.94
N ASN A 130 8.11 6.32 4.94
CA ASN A 130 8.35 7.59 4.24
C ASN A 130 8.15 7.46 2.73
N LEU A 131 8.64 6.38 2.12
CA LEU A 131 8.44 6.10 0.69
C LEU A 131 6.95 5.94 0.36
N ARG A 132 6.19 5.19 1.17
CA ARG A 132 4.75 5.01 0.98
C ARG A 132 3.96 6.30 1.17
N VAL A 133 4.27 7.09 2.21
CA VAL A 133 3.60 8.39 2.43
C VAL A 133 3.90 9.34 1.26
N HIS A 134 5.14 9.39 0.78
CA HIS A 134 5.49 10.19 -0.38
C HIS A 134 4.70 9.76 -1.61
N PHE A 135 4.70 8.46 -1.92
CA PHE A 135 4.01 7.93 -3.09
C PHE A 135 2.48 8.12 -3.00
N LEU A 136 1.87 7.94 -1.82
CA LEU A 136 0.46 8.23 -1.58
C LEU A 136 0.13 9.71 -1.85
N GLN A 137 0.97 10.63 -1.36
CA GLN A 137 0.78 12.06 -1.57
C GLN A 137 0.88 12.43 -3.05
N GLU A 138 1.87 11.86 -3.74
CA GLU A 138 2.15 12.08 -5.16
C GLU A 138 1.00 11.59 -6.04
N ARG A 139 0.51 10.36 -5.81
CA ARG A 139 -0.38 9.65 -6.74
C ARG A 139 -1.87 9.75 -6.40
N VAL A 140 -2.20 9.89 -5.12
CA VAL A 140 -3.60 9.90 -4.65
C VAL A 140 -3.97 11.28 -4.12
N LEU A 141 -3.27 11.77 -3.10
CA LEU A 141 -3.69 12.99 -2.41
C LEU A 141 -3.48 14.25 -3.25
N SER A 142 -2.64 14.22 -4.28
CA SER A 142 -2.50 15.29 -5.26
C SER A 142 -3.79 15.54 -6.05
N GLN A 143 -4.61 14.51 -6.25
CA GLN A 143 -5.85 14.55 -7.02
C GLN A 143 -7.07 14.93 -6.19
N TRP A 144 -6.95 14.95 -4.86
CA TRP A 144 -8.06 15.21 -3.96
C TRP A 144 -7.96 16.61 -3.36
N GLU A 145 -9.09 17.31 -3.28
CA GLU A 145 -9.19 18.59 -2.57
C GLU A 145 -9.26 18.38 -1.05
N SER A 146 -9.87 17.27 -0.62
CA SER A 146 -10.03 16.92 0.78
C SER A 146 -10.28 15.42 0.95
N PHE A 147 -10.02 14.88 2.14
CA PHE A 147 -10.26 13.48 2.46
C PHE A 147 -10.43 13.25 3.97
N THR A 148 -10.86 12.04 4.31
CA THR A 148 -11.01 11.56 5.69
C THR A 148 -10.00 10.44 5.98
N VAL A 149 -9.38 10.47 7.16
CA VAL A 149 -8.52 9.36 7.60
C VAL A 149 -9.33 8.39 8.47
N TRP A 150 -9.52 7.17 7.97
CA TRP A 150 -10.22 6.12 8.72
C TRP A 150 -9.22 5.39 9.62
N ASN A 151 -9.15 5.84 10.87
CA ASN A 151 -8.44 5.33 12.05
C ASN A 151 -8.05 6.56 12.90
N ALA A 152 -8.81 6.85 13.96
CA ALA A 152 -8.54 7.95 14.88
C ALA A 152 -7.48 7.60 15.94
N GLY A 153 -6.72 6.53 15.76
CA GLY A 153 -5.69 6.00 16.65
C GLY A 153 -4.26 6.18 16.13
N LYS A 154 -3.34 5.29 16.55
CA LYS A 154 -1.89 5.44 16.33
C LYS A 154 -1.52 5.60 14.85
N GLN A 155 -2.05 4.73 13.98
CA GLN A 155 -1.65 4.69 12.57
C GLN A 155 -2.19 5.89 11.78
N GLY A 156 -3.48 6.21 11.90
CA GLY A 156 -4.03 7.38 11.21
C GLY A 156 -3.43 8.70 11.68
N ARG A 157 -3.20 8.86 12.99
CA ARG A 157 -2.50 10.04 13.53
C ARG A 157 -1.03 10.11 13.09
N ARG A 158 -0.34 8.97 12.96
CA ARG A 158 1.01 8.94 12.38
C ARG A 158 0.97 9.41 10.93
N LEU A 159 0.03 8.91 10.12
CA LEU A 159 -0.13 9.35 8.73
C LEU A 159 -0.31 10.86 8.67
N TYR A 160 -1.28 11.41 9.40
CA TYR A 160 -1.53 12.86 9.43
C TYR A 160 -0.27 13.67 9.71
N ARG A 161 0.51 13.27 10.74
CA ARG A 161 1.76 13.95 11.10
C ARG A 161 2.85 13.84 10.04
N SER A 162 2.85 12.75 9.27
CA SER A 162 3.81 12.53 8.17
C SER A 162 3.42 13.22 6.85
N LEU A 163 2.19 13.75 6.74
CA LEU A 163 1.78 14.49 5.55
C LEU A 163 2.49 15.84 5.46
N SER A 164 2.69 16.32 4.23
CA SER A 164 3.08 17.71 3.97
C SER A 164 2.03 18.68 4.52
N PRO A 165 2.42 19.93 4.88
CA PRO A 165 1.46 20.93 5.38
C PRO A 165 0.26 21.15 4.45
N THR A 166 0.49 21.10 3.13
CA THR A 166 -0.59 21.20 2.13
C THR A 166 -1.59 20.06 2.25
N ASN A 167 -1.12 18.82 2.41
CA ASN A 167 -2.02 17.66 2.52
C ASN A 167 -2.61 17.49 3.93
N GLN A 168 -1.97 17.99 4.99
CA GLN A 168 -2.59 18.06 6.32
C GLN A 168 -3.87 18.89 6.30
N LYS A 169 -3.87 20.03 5.60
CA LYS A 169 -5.04 20.91 5.44
C LYS A 169 -6.20 20.27 4.68
N LYS A 170 -5.93 19.23 3.88
CA LYS A 170 -6.95 18.47 3.16
C LYS A 170 -7.71 17.49 4.06
N VAL A 171 -7.20 17.18 5.26
CA VAL A 171 -7.84 16.23 6.18
C VAL A 171 -9.03 16.89 6.85
N LYS A 172 -10.25 16.49 6.45
CA LYS A 172 -11.51 17.02 7.00
C LYS A 172 -11.85 16.42 8.35
N ALA A 173 -11.57 15.13 8.52
CA ALA A 173 -11.89 14.40 9.73
C ALA A 173 -10.98 13.17 9.89
N PHE A 174 -10.94 12.68 11.12
CA PHE A 174 -10.73 11.26 11.37
C PHE A 174 -12.09 10.59 11.52
N CYS A 175 -12.17 9.30 11.17
CA CYS A 175 -13.29 8.47 11.58
C CYS A 175 -12.83 7.16 12.22
N ASP A 176 -13.70 6.59 13.05
CA ASP A 176 -13.47 5.34 13.77
C ASP A 176 -14.79 4.64 14.11
N VAL A 177 -14.70 3.41 14.63
CA VAL A 177 -15.81 2.65 15.22
C VAL A 177 -15.74 2.65 16.75
N ASP A 178 -14.58 2.98 17.31
CA ASP A 178 -14.35 3.04 18.75
C ASP A 178 -15.02 4.26 19.37
N GLU A 179 -16.09 4.02 20.13
CA GLU A 179 -16.89 5.07 20.81
C GLU A 179 -16.03 5.97 21.70
N ASN A 180 -15.01 5.43 22.39
CA ASN A 180 -14.16 6.24 23.25
C ASN A 180 -13.33 7.26 22.44
N LYS A 181 -12.94 6.93 21.22
CA LYS A 181 -12.25 7.88 20.33
C LYS A 181 -13.23 8.92 19.78
N ILE A 182 -14.44 8.50 19.43
CA ILE A 182 -15.49 9.36 18.89
C ILE A 182 -15.95 10.37 19.95
N GLN A 183 -16.17 9.94 21.19
CA GLN A 183 -16.58 10.79 22.31
C GLN A 183 -15.56 11.89 22.65
N LYS A 184 -14.27 11.68 22.35
CA LYS A 184 -13.25 12.75 22.48
C LYS A 184 -13.51 13.91 21.50
N GLY A 185 -14.28 13.69 20.44
CA GLY A 185 -14.76 14.71 19.49
C GLY A 185 -13.72 15.24 18.51
N PHE A 186 -12.44 15.33 18.89
CA PHE A 186 -11.37 15.82 18.02
C PHE A 186 -9.99 15.26 18.38
N TYR A 187 -9.09 15.27 17.41
CA TYR A 187 -7.66 15.10 17.57
C TYR A 187 -6.97 16.46 17.47
N THR A 188 -6.12 16.79 18.44
CA THR A 188 -5.23 17.96 18.38
C THR A 188 -3.83 17.53 17.96
N TYR A 189 -3.25 18.18 16.94
CA TYR A 189 -1.85 17.96 16.60
C TYR A 189 -0.94 18.81 17.51
N GLU A 190 -0.54 18.24 18.64
CA GLU A 190 0.17 18.97 19.71
C GLU A 190 1.54 19.52 19.29
N GLU A 191 2.26 18.84 18.39
CA GLU A 191 3.59 19.25 17.93
C GLU A 191 3.53 20.25 16.75
N SER A 192 2.32 20.60 16.29
CA SER A 192 2.18 21.60 15.22
C SER A 192 2.72 22.95 15.64
N LYS A 193 3.39 23.62 14.70
CA LYS A 193 3.85 25.01 14.85
C LYS A 193 2.72 26.02 14.60
N GLU A 194 1.60 25.60 14.01
CA GLU A 194 0.46 26.47 13.73
C GLU A 194 -0.25 26.91 15.01
N ARG A 195 -0.78 28.15 14.99
CA ARG A 195 -1.52 28.77 16.10
C ARG A 195 -2.84 29.37 15.56
N PRO A 196 -4.01 28.90 16.02
CA PRO A 196 -4.23 27.81 16.99
C PRO A 196 -3.74 26.46 16.46
N LYS A 197 -3.46 25.51 17.38
CA LYS A 197 -3.04 24.16 16.96
C LYS A 197 -4.15 23.49 16.14
N PRO A 198 -3.82 22.73 15.08
CA PRO A 198 -4.82 22.04 14.28
C PRO A 198 -5.66 21.10 15.14
N ARG A 199 -6.98 21.23 15.01
CA ARG A 199 -7.98 20.36 15.65
C ARG A 199 -8.83 19.74 14.55
N ILE A 200 -8.75 18.42 14.44
CA ILE A 200 -9.40 17.64 13.40
C ILE A 200 -10.53 16.85 14.06
N PRO A 201 -11.79 16.97 13.60
CA PRO A 201 -12.90 16.25 14.22
C PRO A 201 -12.71 14.73 14.12
N VAL A 202 -13.22 14.00 15.11
CA VAL A 202 -13.30 12.55 15.12
C VAL A 202 -14.77 12.15 15.05
N LEU A 203 -15.14 11.49 13.97
CA LEU A 203 -16.52 11.12 13.67
C LEU A 203 -16.72 9.60 13.76
N HIS A 204 -17.95 9.18 14.01
CA HIS A 204 -18.34 7.81 13.69
C HIS A 204 -18.25 7.61 12.17
N PHE A 205 -17.82 6.43 11.71
CA PHE A 205 -17.56 6.19 10.29
C PHE A 205 -18.77 6.44 9.39
N THR A 206 -20.00 6.22 9.87
CA THR A 206 -21.24 6.49 9.12
C THR A 206 -21.50 7.97 8.86
N ASN A 207 -20.89 8.85 9.66
CA ASN A 207 -21.07 10.30 9.58
C ASN A 207 -19.90 10.96 8.83
N ALA A 208 -18.92 10.18 8.40
CA ALA A 208 -17.77 10.66 7.65
C ALA A 208 -18.02 10.58 6.15
N SER A 209 -17.27 11.37 5.38
CA SER A 209 -17.45 11.47 3.93
C SER A 209 -16.20 11.03 3.16
N PRO A 210 -16.38 10.34 2.00
CA PRO A 210 -15.28 10.02 1.11
C PRO A 210 -14.69 11.29 0.46
N PRO A 211 -13.47 11.20 -0.10
CA PRO A 211 -12.66 9.99 -0.18
C PRO A 211 -11.94 9.66 1.14
N PHE A 212 -11.59 8.38 1.33
CA PHE A 212 -10.96 7.87 2.55
C PHE A 212 -9.54 7.36 2.32
N ILE A 213 -8.65 7.65 3.28
CA ILE A 213 -7.43 6.85 3.48
C ILE A 213 -7.67 5.92 4.67
N VAL A 214 -7.72 4.63 4.40
CA VAL A 214 -8.03 3.59 5.38
C VAL A 214 -6.76 3.10 6.05
N CYS A 215 -6.51 3.56 7.27
CA CYS A 215 -5.35 3.18 8.09
C CYS A 215 -5.67 2.07 9.09
N VAL A 216 -6.65 1.22 8.78
CA VAL A 216 -7.01 0.04 9.56
C VAL A 216 -6.26 -1.16 8.99
N LYS A 217 -5.67 -2.00 9.86
CA LYS A 217 -4.92 -3.17 9.43
C LYS A 217 -5.84 -4.16 8.73
N LEU A 218 -5.44 -4.59 7.53
CA LEU A 218 -6.09 -5.67 6.80
C LEU A 218 -5.99 -7.00 7.56
N ASP A 219 -6.98 -7.88 7.39
CA ASP A 219 -6.99 -9.23 7.96
C ASP A 219 -6.90 -9.28 9.50
N MET A 220 -7.31 -8.19 10.16
CA MET A 220 -7.28 -8.03 11.62
C MET A 220 -8.63 -7.59 12.22
N THR A 221 -9.67 -7.48 11.40
CA THR A 221 -11.01 -7.06 11.84
C THR A 221 -12.06 -8.13 11.61
N GLU A 222 -11.66 -9.35 11.25
CA GLU A 222 -12.58 -10.48 11.00
C GLU A 222 -13.71 -10.13 10.01
N GLY A 223 -13.42 -9.27 9.02
CA GLY A 223 -14.37 -8.84 8.00
C GLY A 223 -15.20 -7.60 8.37
N VAL A 224 -15.08 -7.07 9.58
CA VAL A 224 -15.87 -5.91 10.04
C VAL A 224 -15.55 -4.65 9.23
N LEU A 225 -14.28 -4.39 8.92
CA LEU A 225 -13.90 -3.26 8.07
C LEU A 225 -14.55 -3.37 6.68
N GLU A 226 -14.46 -4.56 6.07
CA GLU A 226 -15.00 -4.84 4.75
C GLU A 226 -16.53 -4.71 4.72
N GLN A 227 -17.21 -5.13 5.78
CA GLN A 227 -18.66 -4.93 5.94
C GLN A 227 -19.01 -3.44 6.04
N ASN A 228 -18.24 -2.65 6.81
CA ASN A 228 -18.44 -1.21 6.93
C ASN A 228 -18.18 -0.45 5.62
N LEU A 229 -17.17 -0.84 4.86
CA LEU A 229 -16.91 -0.26 3.53
C LEU A 229 -18.08 -0.56 2.58
N ARG A 230 -18.62 -1.79 2.63
CA ARG A 230 -19.79 -2.19 1.83
C ARG A 230 -21.08 -1.49 2.25
N SER A 231 -21.31 -1.29 3.56
CA SER A 231 -22.51 -0.62 4.05
C SER A 231 -22.57 0.84 3.61
N LEU A 232 -21.40 1.48 3.42
CA LEU A 232 -21.26 2.81 2.84
C LEU A 232 -21.18 2.83 1.31
N GLN A 233 -21.29 1.67 0.64
CA GLN A 233 -21.21 1.51 -0.82
C GLN A 233 -19.91 2.11 -1.41
N LEU A 234 -18.81 2.01 -0.67
CA LEU A 234 -17.53 2.58 -1.08
C LEU A 234 -16.81 1.64 -2.05
N LYS A 235 -16.15 2.20 -3.06
CA LYS A 235 -15.39 1.47 -4.07
C LYS A 235 -13.91 1.78 -3.92
N GLU A 236 -13.09 0.74 -3.78
CA GLU A 236 -11.63 0.87 -3.72
C GLU A 236 -11.09 1.53 -5.00
N GLY A 237 -10.09 2.39 -4.86
CA GLY A 237 -9.50 3.13 -5.98
C GLY A 237 -10.29 4.35 -6.45
N LEU A 238 -11.53 4.52 -5.96
CA LEU A 238 -12.36 5.69 -6.25
C LEU A 238 -12.71 6.45 -4.97
N HIS A 239 -13.37 5.76 -4.04
CA HIS A 239 -13.83 6.34 -2.78
C HIS A 239 -12.83 6.14 -1.65
N TYR A 240 -11.92 5.16 -1.75
CA TYR A 240 -10.91 4.93 -0.72
C TYR A 240 -9.67 4.21 -1.23
N TYR A 241 -8.57 4.38 -0.49
CA TYR A 241 -7.34 3.62 -0.62
C TYR A 241 -6.88 3.09 0.75
N HIS A 242 -6.29 1.90 0.78
CA HIS A 242 -5.70 1.34 1.99
C HIS A 242 -4.29 1.90 2.24
N PHE A 243 -4.01 2.26 3.50
CA PHE A 243 -2.70 2.64 3.99
C PHE A 243 -2.43 1.95 5.34
N SER A 244 -2.20 0.64 5.29
CA SER A 244 -2.00 -0.24 6.46
C SER A 244 -0.59 -0.78 6.58
#